data_AF-A0A218ULP8-F1
#
_entry.id   AF-A0A218ULP8-F1
#
_cell.length_a   1.000
_cell.length_b   1.000
_cell.length_c   1.000
_cell.angle_alpha   90.00
_cell.angle_beta   90.00
_cell.angle_gamma   90.00
#
_symmetry.space_group_name_H-M   'P 1'
#
loop_
_entity.id
_entity.type
_entity.pdbx_description
1 polymer ?
#
loop_
_entity_poly.entity_id
_entity_poly.type
_entity_poly.pdbx_seq_one_letter_code
_entity_poly.pdbx_strand_id
1 'polypeptide(L)'
;MHCSFKSVLAFPGVSGVKAARLEEALAVKHCALSLVGEPIMYPHINSFVRLLHQHGISTFLVTNAQFPEEIRRLEPVTQLYVSVDASTKESLRRIDRPLFKDFWQRFLDSLKALAEKQQRTVYRLTLVKAWNVDELKAYADLISLGKPDFIEVKGVTYCGESSASSLTMANVPWHGEVVSFVRELARLLPDYGIACEHEHSNCLLLAHSKVSLPGEGTAAFSASNSLLLLGWKSPLGSLCAAQQCQGHPCPMCPSATCTPVLNPSRDGAPPLPWAAHFHCSWPPAR
;
A
#
# COMPACT_ATOMS: atom_id res chain seq x y z
N MET A 1 14.46 -1.52 -19.76
CA MET A 1 15.22 -0.92 -18.63
C MET A 1 15.95 0.39 -18.95
N HIS A 2 15.95 0.88 -20.20
CA HIS A 2 16.71 2.08 -20.59
C HIS A 2 16.10 3.43 -20.11
N CYS A 3 14.83 3.47 -19.70
CA CYS A 3 14.12 4.72 -19.41
C CYS A 3 14.39 5.27 -17.99
N SER A 4 14.29 4.44 -16.94
CA SER A 4 14.52 4.89 -15.55
C SER A 4 15.97 5.28 -15.27
N PHE A 5 16.94 4.63 -15.93
CA PHE A 5 18.36 4.99 -15.80
C PHE A 5 18.65 6.42 -16.26
N LYS A 6 18.02 6.87 -17.35
CA LYS A 6 18.22 8.24 -17.84
C LYS A 6 17.77 9.31 -16.84
N SER A 7 16.72 9.05 -16.07
CA SER A 7 16.24 10.00 -15.06
C SER A 7 17.21 10.11 -13.88
N VAL A 8 17.76 8.99 -13.39
CA VAL A 8 18.72 9.00 -12.26
C VAL A 8 20.03 9.69 -12.66
N LEU A 9 20.45 9.54 -13.92
CA LEU A 9 21.66 10.17 -14.46
C LEU A 9 21.61 11.70 -14.53
N ALA A 10 20.45 12.33 -14.31
CA ALA A 10 20.30 13.78 -14.24
C ALA A 10 20.59 14.39 -12.85
N PHE A 11 20.71 13.55 -11.81
CA PHE A 11 20.92 14.00 -10.43
C PHE A 11 22.39 14.22 -9.95
N PRO A 12 23.46 13.79 -10.67
CA PRO A 12 24.81 14.19 -10.31
C PRO A 12 24.96 15.72 -10.24
N GLY A 13 25.49 16.25 -9.13
CA GLY A 13 25.75 17.69 -8.95
C GLY A 13 24.55 18.52 -8.48
N VAL A 14 23.37 17.92 -8.29
CA VAL A 14 22.19 18.61 -7.74
C VAL A 14 22.34 18.80 -6.22
N SER A 15 22.10 20.02 -5.73
CA SER A 15 22.17 20.35 -4.31
C SER A 15 21.22 19.47 -3.47
N GLY A 16 21.70 18.94 -2.35
CA GLY A 16 20.96 18.06 -1.45
C GLY A 16 21.01 16.57 -1.81
N VAL A 17 21.51 16.19 -2.99
CA VAL A 17 21.69 14.77 -3.37
C VAL A 17 22.95 14.21 -2.71
N LYS A 18 22.78 13.13 -1.95
CA LYS A 18 23.90 12.40 -1.32
C LYS A 18 24.49 11.40 -2.31
N ALA A 19 25.81 11.43 -2.51
CA ALA A 19 26.51 10.53 -3.43
C ALA A 19 26.19 9.05 -3.18
N ALA A 20 26.18 8.62 -1.91
CA ALA A 20 25.85 7.24 -1.56
C ALA A 20 24.42 6.82 -1.98
N ARG A 21 23.44 7.74 -1.89
CA ARG A 21 22.05 7.47 -2.34
C ARG A 21 21.93 7.41 -3.86
N LEU A 22 22.74 8.20 -4.57
CA LEU A 22 22.80 8.16 -6.03
C LEU A 22 23.40 6.83 -6.52
N GLU A 23 24.46 6.35 -5.87
CA GLU A 23 25.06 5.04 -6.16
C GLU A 23 24.07 3.90 -5.90
N GLU A 24 23.36 3.93 -4.76
CA GLU A 24 22.29 2.97 -4.46
C GLU A 24 21.17 3.01 -5.53
N ALA A 25 20.78 4.20 -6.00
CA ALA A 25 19.72 4.36 -7.01
C ALA A 25 20.13 3.79 -8.39
N LEU A 26 21.42 3.83 -8.73
CA LEU A 26 21.96 3.22 -9.95
C LEU A 26 22.00 1.68 -9.86
N ALA A 27 22.13 1.13 -8.65
CA ALA A 27 22.10 -0.31 -8.38
C ALA A 27 20.67 -0.83 -8.15
N VAL A 28 19.86 -0.86 -9.21
CA VAL A 28 18.44 -1.25 -9.16
C VAL A 28 18.22 -2.59 -8.45
N LYS A 29 17.34 -2.59 -7.44
CA LYS A 29 16.91 -3.79 -6.68
C LYS A 29 15.46 -4.18 -6.90
N HIS A 30 14.63 -3.24 -7.33
CA HIS A 30 13.19 -3.43 -7.43
C HIS A 30 12.68 -2.90 -8.78
N CYS A 31 11.76 -3.63 -9.41
CA CYS A 31 11.08 -3.21 -10.62
C CYS A 31 9.57 -3.25 -10.40
N ALA A 32 8.93 -2.08 -10.45
CA ALA A 32 7.48 -1.93 -10.38
C ALA A 32 6.89 -1.85 -11.80
N LEU A 33 6.12 -2.87 -12.18
CA LEU A 33 5.40 -2.97 -13.43
C LEU A 33 3.97 -2.46 -13.21
N SER A 34 3.84 -1.13 -13.10
CA SER A 34 2.59 -0.49 -12.65
C SER A 34 2.37 0.94 -13.16
N LEU A 35 3.11 1.38 -14.18
CA LEU A 35 3.13 2.80 -14.57
C LEU A 35 1.90 3.20 -15.42
N VAL A 36 1.82 2.71 -16.65
CA VAL A 36 0.72 2.98 -17.60
C VAL A 36 0.44 1.72 -18.40
N GLY A 37 -0.84 1.48 -18.67
CA GLY A 37 -1.30 0.30 -19.40
C GLY A 37 -1.40 -0.94 -18.52
N GLU A 38 -1.65 -2.08 -19.17
CA GLU A 38 -1.83 -3.36 -18.49
C GLU A 38 -0.60 -4.25 -18.78
N PRO A 39 0.33 -4.41 -17.82
CA PRO A 39 1.62 -5.06 -18.06
C PRO A 39 1.46 -6.55 -18.43
N ILE A 40 0.40 -7.20 -17.94
CA ILE A 40 0.16 -8.62 -18.20
C ILE A 40 -0.23 -8.91 -19.65
N MET A 41 -0.64 -7.89 -20.41
CA MET A 41 -0.90 -8.01 -21.85
C MET A 41 0.38 -8.08 -22.68
N TYR A 42 1.55 -7.77 -22.11
CA TYR A 42 2.80 -7.80 -22.86
C TYR A 42 3.19 -9.26 -23.19
N PRO A 43 3.30 -9.66 -24.47
CA PRO A 43 3.50 -11.07 -24.85
C PRO A 43 4.79 -11.70 -24.29
N HIS A 44 5.78 -10.89 -23.93
CA HIS A 44 7.04 -11.35 -23.38
C HIS A 44 7.19 -11.05 -21.88
N ILE A 45 6.08 -10.85 -21.15
CA ILE A 45 6.09 -10.53 -19.73
C ILE A 45 6.85 -11.56 -18.90
N ASN A 46 6.63 -12.85 -19.14
CA ASN A 46 7.34 -13.93 -18.43
C ASN A 46 8.85 -13.91 -18.73
N SER A 47 9.24 -13.75 -19.99
CA SER A 47 10.65 -13.61 -20.37
C SER A 47 11.31 -12.41 -19.69
N PHE A 48 10.58 -11.30 -19.56
CA PHE A 48 11.07 -10.11 -18.90
C PHE A 48 11.20 -10.28 -17.38
N VAL A 49 10.22 -10.91 -16.72
CA VAL A 49 10.28 -11.23 -15.29
C VAL A 49 11.46 -12.15 -14.99
N ARG A 50 11.66 -13.21 -15.77
CA ARG A 50 12.82 -14.11 -15.62
C ARG A 50 14.15 -13.35 -15.72
N LEU A 51 14.27 -12.46 -16.71
CA LEU A 51 15.46 -11.65 -16.89
C LEU A 51 15.75 -10.76 -15.67
N LEU A 52 14.72 -10.14 -15.09
CA LEU A 52 14.85 -9.30 -13.89
C LEU A 52 15.31 -10.14 -12.69
N HIS A 53 14.70 -11.31 -12.48
CA HIS A 53 15.07 -12.22 -11.39
C HIS A 53 16.49 -12.77 -11.53
N GLN A 54 16.94 -13.06 -12.76
CA GLN A 54 18.33 -13.45 -13.03
C GLN A 54 19.36 -12.37 -12.61
N HIS A 55 18.95 -11.10 -12.61
CA HIS A 55 19.78 -9.98 -12.14
C HIS A 55 19.56 -9.66 -10.65
N GLY A 56 18.81 -10.50 -9.92
CA GLY A 56 18.50 -10.27 -8.51
C GLY A 56 17.56 -9.08 -8.26
N ILE A 57 16.78 -8.68 -9.28
CA ILE A 57 15.82 -7.57 -9.19
C ILE A 57 14.45 -8.14 -8.86
N SER A 58 13.87 -7.78 -7.73
CA SER A 58 12.51 -8.21 -7.36
C SER A 58 11.45 -7.51 -8.22
N THR A 59 10.36 -8.18 -8.52
CA THR A 59 9.29 -7.69 -9.40
C THR A 59 7.96 -7.51 -8.68
N PHE A 60 7.35 -6.34 -8.89
CA PHE A 60 6.02 -6.00 -8.39
C PHE A 60 5.14 -5.73 -9.61
N LEU A 61 4.16 -6.58 -9.88
CA LEU A 61 3.27 -6.43 -11.04
C LEU A 61 1.89 -6.04 -10.58
N VAL A 62 1.31 -5.00 -11.19
CA VAL A 62 -0.06 -4.55 -10.91
C VAL A 62 -0.94 -4.85 -12.13
N THR A 63 -2.10 -5.45 -11.90
CA THR A 63 -3.11 -5.71 -12.94
C THR A 63 -4.49 -5.19 -12.53
N ASN A 64 -5.31 -4.82 -13.51
CA ASN A 64 -6.70 -4.40 -13.32
C ASN A 64 -7.71 -5.57 -13.24
N ALA A 65 -7.24 -6.81 -13.15
CA ALA A 65 -8.06 -8.01 -13.07
C ALA A 65 -9.04 -8.21 -14.25
N GLN A 66 -8.66 -7.81 -15.47
CA GLN A 66 -9.47 -8.09 -16.67
C GLN A 66 -8.98 -9.29 -17.50
N PHE A 67 -7.85 -9.90 -17.13
CA PHE A 67 -7.16 -10.93 -17.91
C PHE A 67 -6.89 -12.20 -17.09
N PRO A 68 -7.93 -12.97 -16.72
CA PRO A 68 -7.78 -14.14 -15.83
C PRO A 68 -6.83 -15.20 -16.41
N GLU A 69 -6.90 -15.46 -17.72
CA GLU A 69 -6.01 -16.43 -18.36
C GLU A 69 -4.54 -16.01 -18.33
N GLU A 70 -4.26 -14.71 -18.48
CA GLU A 70 -2.89 -14.20 -18.39
C GLU A 70 -2.40 -14.24 -16.95
N ILE A 71 -3.27 -13.98 -15.96
CA ILE A 71 -2.94 -14.19 -14.55
C ILE A 71 -2.54 -15.65 -14.34
N ARG A 72 -3.30 -16.63 -14.83
CA ARG A 72 -2.94 -18.05 -14.68
C ARG A 72 -1.61 -18.38 -15.34
N ARG A 73 -1.36 -17.88 -16.56
CA ARG A 73 -0.09 -18.09 -17.31
C ARG A 73 1.11 -17.31 -16.78
N LEU A 74 0.90 -16.27 -15.97
CA LEU A 74 1.98 -15.45 -15.42
C LEU A 74 2.89 -16.29 -14.53
N GLU A 75 4.17 -16.31 -14.86
CA GLU A 75 5.21 -16.93 -14.03
C GLU A 75 5.37 -16.16 -12.72
N PRO A 76 5.92 -16.81 -11.67
CA PRO A 76 6.00 -16.18 -10.37
C PRO A 76 6.73 -14.82 -10.41
N VAL A 77 6.10 -13.79 -9.86
CA VAL A 77 6.68 -12.48 -9.56
C VAL A 77 6.93 -12.37 -8.06
N THR A 78 7.73 -11.40 -7.63
CA THR A 78 8.01 -11.22 -6.20
C THR A 78 6.78 -10.78 -5.42
N GLN A 79 5.88 -10.01 -6.05
CA GLN A 79 4.58 -9.65 -5.51
C GLN A 79 3.60 -9.30 -6.64
N LEU A 80 2.41 -9.88 -6.61
CA LEU A 80 1.35 -9.65 -7.60
C LEU A 80 0.20 -8.87 -6.97
N TYR A 81 -0.10 -7.71 -7.55
CA TYR A 81 -1.15 -6.81 -7.13
C TYR A 81 -2.33 -6.89 -8.09
N VAL A 82 -3.52 -6.90 -7.51
CA VAL A 82 -4.75 -6.57 -8.22
C VAL A 82 -5.26 -5.23 -7.68
N SER A 83 -5.50 -4.27 -8.58
CA SER A 83 -6.25 -3.06 -8.22
C SER A 83 -7.73 -3.42 -8.13
N VAL A 84 -8.34 -3.12 -6.99
CA VAL A 84 -9.78 -3.29 -6.77
C VAL A 84 -10.35 -1.93 -6.43
N ASP A 85 -10.76 -1.21 -7.47
CA ASP A 85 -11.23 0.17 -7.37
C ASP A 85 -12.73 0.26 -7.06
N ALA A 86 -13.43 -0.87 -7.06
CA ALA A 86 -14.86 -0.95 -6.81
C ALA A 86 -15.30 -2.32 -6.26
N SER A 87 -16.36 -2.34 -5.44
CA SER A 87 -16.85 -3.56 -4.78
C SER A 87 -18.06 -4.20 -5.47
N THR A 88 -18.70 -3.52 -6.43
CA THR A 88 -19.89 -4.02 -7.14
C THR A 88 -19.74 -3.87 -8.65
N LYS A 89 -20.54 -4.62 -9.42
CA LYS A 89 -20.54 -4.55 -10.89
C LYS A 89 -20.85 -3.13 -11.40
N GLU A 90 -21.81 -2.47 -10.78
CA GLU A 90 -22.28 -1.14 -11.16
C GLU A 90 -21.22 -0.08 -10.84
N SER A 91 -20.58 -0.18 -9.67
CA SER A 91 -19.51 0.74 -9.28
C SER A 91 -18.28 0.54 -10.15
N LEU A 92 -17.87 -0.71 -10.41
CA LEU A 92 -16.74 -1.02 -11.29
C LEU A 92 -16.97 -0.48 -12.71
N ARG A 93 -18.18 -0.63 -13.25
CA ARG A 93 -18.53 -0.07 -14.57
C ARG A 93 -18.41 1.46 -14.61
N ARG A 94 -18.82 2.13 -13.53
CA ARG A 94 -18.82 3.59 -13.43
C ARG A 94 -17.41 4.15 -13.29
N ILE A 95 -16.58 3.51 -12.45
CA ILE A 95 -15.24 3.96 -12.09
C ILE A 95 -14.23 3.55 -13.17
N ASP A 96 -14.12 2.26 -13.46
CA ASP A 96 -13.05 1.73 -14.32
C ASP A 96 -13.35 1.84 -15.81
N ARG A 97 -14.64 2.04 -16.16
CA ARG A 97 -15.12 2.09 -17.56
C ARG A 97 -14.52 0.95 -18.41
N PRO A 98 -14.70 -0.30 -17.98
CA PRO A 98 -13.99 -1.44 -18.57
C PRO A 98 -14.38 -1.64 -20.03
N LEU A 99 -13.40 -2.08 -20.83
CA LEU A 99 -13.55 -2.29 -22.27
C LEU A 99 -14.40 -3.52 -22.62
N PHE A 100 -14.34 -4.55 -21.77
CA PHE A 100 -14.99 -5.84 -22.00
C PHE A 100 -16.45 -5.83 -21.54
N LYS A 101 -17.35 -6.50 -22.27
CA LYS A 101 -18.77 -6.63 -21.87
C LYS A 101 -18.96 -7.55 -20.67
N ASP A 102 -18.09 -8.55 -20.54
CA ASP A 102 -18.01 -9.55 -19.48
C ASP A 102 -17.06 -9.14 -18.34
N PHE A 103 -16.74 -7.85 -18.22
CA PHE A 103 -15.76 -7.30 -17.28
C PHE A 103 -15.90 -7.80 -15.83
N TRP A 104 -17.14 -7.96 -15.35
CA TRP A 104 -17.40 -8.39 -13.98
C TRP A 104 -17.04 -9.85 -13.76
N GLN A 105 -17.37 -10.71 -14.73
CA GLN A 105 -17.02 -12.13 -14.65
C GLN A 105 -15.50 -12.30 -14.73
N ARG A 106 -14.85 -11.57 -15.64
CA ARG A 106 -13.39 -11.51 -15.75
C ARG A 106 -12.71 -11.06 -14.47
N PHE A 107 -13.29 -10.05 -13.81
CA PHE A 107 -12.83 -9.56 -12.52
C PHE A 107 -12.88 -10.66 -11.45
N LEU A 108 -14.05 -11.29 -11.26
CA LEU A 108 -14.21 -12.38 -10.30
C LEU A 108 -13.29 -13.58 -10.60
N ASP A 109 -13.15 -13.95 -11.87
CA ASP A 109 -12.29 -15.07 -12.26
C ASP A 109 -10.80 -14.73 -12.13
N SER A 110 -10.42 -13.45 -12.24
CA SER A 110 -9.07 -12.97 -11.93
C SER A 110 -8.76 -13.05 -10.44
N LEU A 111 -9.73 -12.73 -9.58
CA LEU A 111 -9.59 -12.89 -8.12
C LEU A 111 -9.38 -14.36 -7.74
N LYS A 112 -10.14 -15.27 -8.35
CA LYS A 112 -9.95 -16.73 -8.16
C LYS A 112 -8.59 -17.18 -8.69
N ALA A 113 -8.20 -16.74 -9.89
CA ALA A 113 -6.90 -17.08 -10.46
C ALA A 113 -5.74 -16.55 -9.59
N LEU A 114 -5.94 -15.43 -8.90
CA LEU A 114 -4.97 -14.90 -7.94
C LEU A 114 -4.85 -15.81 -6.71
N ALA A 115 -5.97 -16.32 -6.19
CA ALA A 115 -5.99 -17.24 -5.04
C ALA A 115 -5.21 -18.53 -5.28
N GLU A 116 -5.15 -18.98 -6.54
CA GLU A 116 -4.41 -20.18 -6.95
C GLU A 116 -2.89 -19.94 -7.00
N LYS A 117 -2.41 -18.69 -6.96
CA LYS A 117 -0.99 -18.38 -7.05
C LYS A 117 -0.26 -18.69 -5.74
N GLN A 118 0.85 -19.40 -5.87
CA GLN A 118 1.79 -19.72 -4.78
C GLN A 118 2.86 -18.63 -4.62
N GLN A 119 2.45 -17.36 -4.62
CA GLN A 119 3.33 -16.20 -4.47
C GLN A 119 2.63 -15.14 -3.62
N ARG A 120 3.35 -14.07 -3.23
CA ARG A 120 2.74 -12.98 -2.48
C ARG A 120 1.73 -12.23 -3.33
N THR A 121 0.50 -12.16 -2.83
CA THR A 121 -0.66 -11.55 -3.49
C THR A 121 -1.19 -10.37 -2.69
N VAL A 122 -1.54 -9.29 -3.39
CA VAL A 122 -2.03 -8.06 -2.75
C VAL A 122 -3.27 -7.54 -3.46
N TYR A 123 -4.29 -7.21 -2.70
CA TYR A 123 -5.37 -6.36 -3.18
C TYR A 123 -5.08 -4.92 -2.80
N ARG A 124 -5.04 -4.04 -3.79
CA ARG A 124 -4.93 -2.60 -3.55
C ARG A 124 -6.30 -1.96 -3.76
N LEU A 125 -6.93 -1.56 -2.66
CA LEU A 125 -8.21 -0.88 -2.65
C LEU A 125 -7.98 0.63 -2.72
N THR A 126 -8.51 1.28 -3.75
CA THR A 126 -8.50 2.74 -3.84
C THR A 126 -9.79 3.29 -3.25
N LEU A 127 -9.72 3.86 -2.05
CA LEU A 127 -10.90 4.37 -1.35
C LEU A 127 -11.26 5.77 -1.85
N VAL A 128 -12.49 5.90 -2.36
CA VAL A 128 -13.12 7.18 -2.68
C VAL A 128 -14.10 7.53 -1.56
N LYS A 129 -14.17 8.80 -1.17
CA LYS A 129 -15.12 9.28 -0.14
C LYS A 129 -16.56 9.02 -0.60
N ALA A 130 -17.45 8.75 0.37
CA ALA A 130 -18.87 8.38 0.23
C ALA A 130 -19.17 6.87 0.09
N TRP A 131 -18.40 6.03 0.77
CA TRP A 131 -18.75 4.62 0.93
C TRP A 131 -19.89 4.41 1.93
N ASN A 132 -20.65 3.32 1.76
CA ASN A 132 -21.69 2.91 2.68
C ASN A 132 -21.43 1.49 3.24
N VAL A 133 -22.28 1.05 4.17
CA VAL A 133 -22.13 -0.27 4.82
C VAL A 133 -22.24 -1.43 3.81
N ASP A 134 -23.09 -1.30 2.80
CA ASP A 134 -23.27 -2.32 1.76
C ASP A 134 -21.99 -2.49 0.92
N GLU A 135 -21.27 -1.40 0.64
CA GLU A 135 -19.98 -1.45 -0.06
C GLU A 135 -18.90 -2.16 0.77
N LEU A 136 -18.89 -1.97 2.09
CA LEU A 136 -17.94 -2.63 2.98
C LEU A 136 -18.11 -4.16 2.96
N LYS A 137 -19.37 -4.63 3.02
CA LYS A 137 -19.69 -6.05 2.91
C LYS A 137 -19.29 -6.61 1.54
N ALA A 138 -19.57 -5.88 0.47
CA ALA A 138 -19.17 -6.28 -0.87
C ALA A 138 -17.64 -6.39 -1.03
N TYR A 139 -16.86 -5.48 -0.43
CA TYR A 139 -15.40 -5.62 -0.38
C TYR A 139 -14.97 -6.87 0.40
N ALA A 140 -15.59 -7.13 1.56
CA ALA A 140 -15.30 -8.32 2.35
C ALA A 140 -15.60 -9.62 1.59
N ASP A 141 -16.68 -9.66 0.80
CA ASP A 141 -17.03 -10.80 -0.05
C ASP A 141 -15.98 -11.03 -1.16
N LEU A 142 -15.50 -9.96 -1.82
CA LEU A 142 -14.44 -10.03 -2.83
C LEU A 142 -13.10 -10.48 -2.26
N ILE A 143 -12.75 -9.99 -1.07
CA ILE A 143 -11.54 -10.40 -0.34
C ILE A 143 -11.64 -11.87 0.07
N SER A 144 -12.80 -12.30 0.56
CA SER A 144 -13.05 -13.69 0.92
C SER A 144 -12.98 -14.64 -0.28
N LEU A 145 -13.30 -14.15 -1.48
CA LEU A 145 -13.21 -14.92 -2.72
C LEU A 145 -11.75 -15.25 -3.11
N GLY A 146 -10.84 -14.28 -3.03
CA GLY A 146 -9.46 -14.48 -3.50
C GLY A 146 -8.40 -14.65 -2.41
N LYS A 147 -8.73 -14.33 -1.16
CA LYS A 147 -7.89 -14.48 0.04
C LYS A 147 -6.43 -14.02 -0.15
N PRO A 148 -6.19 -12.76 -0.58
CA PRO A 148 -4.85 -12.26 -0.79
C PRO A 148 -4.02 -12.30 0.49
N ASP A 149 -2.70 -12.29 0.38
CA ASP A 149 -1.81 -12.24 1.55
C ASP A 149 -1.88 -10.88 2.25
N PHE A 150 -2.04 -9.81 1.45
CA PHE A 150 -2.15 -8.45 1.95
C PHE A 150 -3.29 -7.67 1.30
N ILE A 151 -3.82 -6.70 2.03
CA ILE A 151 -4.80 -5.73 1.54
C ILE A 151 -4.24 -4.34 1.82
N GLU A 152 -3.91 -3.60 0.77
CA GLU A 152 -3.48 -2.21 0.85
C GLU A 152 -4.69 -1.32 0.60
N VAL A 153 -5.14 -0.58 1.61
CA VAL A 153 -6.24 0.39 1.47
C VAL A 153 -5.64 1.78 1.40
N LYS A 154 -5.79 2.43 0.26
CA LYS A 154 -5.22 3.75 -0.01
C LYS A 154 -6.31 4.74 -0.39
N GLY A 155 -6.35 5.89 0.28
CA GLY A 155 -7.24 6.98 -0.10
C GLY A 155 -6.89 7.53 -1.49
N VAL A 156 -7.91 7.79 -2.33
CA VAL A 156 -7.71 8.42 -3.63
C VAL A 156 -7.04 9.78 -3.47
N THR A 157 -6.00 10.04 -4.26
CA THR A 157 -5.35 11.36 -4.33
C THR A 157 -5.83 12.10 -5.55
N TYR A 158 -6.21 13.37 -5.38
CA TYR A 158 -6.63 14.21 -6.48
C TYR A 158 -5.42 14.62 -7.35
N CYS A 159 -5.48 14.32 -8.64
CA CYS A 159 -4.41 14.61 -9.60
C CYS A 159 -4.74 15.76 -10.58
N GLY A 160 -5.74 16.59 -10.25
CA GLY A 160 -6.20 17.69 -11.10
C GLY A 160 -7.45 17.35 -11.94
N GLU A 161 -8.01 18.38 -12.57
CA GLU A 161 -9.15 18.23 -13.47
C GLU A 161 -8.67 17.58 -14.77
N SER A 162 -9.21 16.42 -15.11
CA SER A 162 -9.05 15.83 -16.44
C SER A 162 -10.43 15.64 -17.05
N SER A 163 -10.55 15.85 -18.35
CA SER A 163 -11.80 15.67 -19.10
C SER A 163 -12.40 14.25 -18.97
N ALA A 164 -11.61 13.29 -18.49
CA ALA A 164 -12.02 11.90 -18.28
C ALA A 164 -12.56 11.60 -16.86
N SER A 165 -12.28 12.44 -15.86
CA SER A 165 -12.57 12.16 -14.44
C SER A 165 -13.49 13.21 -13.82
N SER A 166 -14.54 12.75 -13.12
CA SER A 166 -15.42 13.58 -12.31
C SER A 166 -14.99 13.68 -10.84
N LEU A 167 -13.80 13.16 -10.48
CA LEU A 167 -13.28 13.24 -9.11
C LEU A 167 -12.95 14.69 -8.76
N THR A 168 -13.40 15.12 -7.59
CA THR A 168 -13.08 16.42 -7.00
C THR A 168 -12.33 16.23 -5.69
N MET A 169 -11.79 17.31 -5.12
CA MET A 169 -11.19 17.28 -3.77
C MET A 169 -12.16 16.77 -2.70
N ALA A 170 -13.48 16.94 -2.89
CA ALA A 170 -14.48 16.42 -1.97
C ALA A 170 -14.53 14.87 -1.95
N ASN A 171 -13.96 14.21 -2.96
CA ASN A 171 -13.91 12.75 -3.05
C ASN A 171 -12.66 12.15 -2.39
N VAL A 172 -11.70 12.98 -1.96
CA VAL A 172 -10.49 12.54 -1.26
C VAL A 172 -10.84 12.27 0.21
N PRO A 173 -10.67 11.04 0.72
CA PRO A 173 -10.92 10.74 2.13
C PRO A 173 -9.78 11.29 3.00
N TRP A 174 -10.13 11.78 4.18
CA TRP A 174 -9.17 12.07 5.25
C TRP A 174 -8.58 10.79 5.83
N HIS A 175 -7.42 10.89 6.48
CA HIS A 175 -6.79 9.71 7.06
C HIS A 175 -7.66 8.99 8.09
N GLY A 176 -8.33 9.74 8.97
CA GLY A 176 -9.28 9.16 9.92
C GLY A 176 -10.44 8.40 9.25
N GLU A 177 -10.86 8.80 8.04
CA GLU A 177 -11.90 8.10 7.28
C GLU A 177 -11.37 6.76 6.72
N VAL A 178 -10.12 6.74 6.24
CA VAL A 178 -9.47 5.49 5.80
C VAL A 178 -9.23 4.54 6.97
N VAL A 179 -8.76 5.04 8.12
CA VAL A 179 -8.59 4.25 9.35
C VAL A 179 -9.92 3.66 9.81
N SER A 180 -11.00 4.45 9.82
CA SER A 180 -12.34 3.99 10.18
C SER A 180 -12.82 2.88 9.25
N PHE A 181 -12.72 3.09 7.94
CA PHE A 181 -13.07 2.09 6.92
C PHE A 181 -12.32 0.77 7.14
N VAL A 182 -11.00 0.84 7.33
CA VAL A 182 -10.15 -0.34 7.51
C VAL A 182 -10.49 -1.10 8.78
N ARG A 183 -10.81 -0.38 9.88
CA ARG A 183 -11.23 -1.02 11.14
C ARG A 183 -12.56 -1.75 10.98
N GLU A 184 -13.53 -1.15 10.30
CA GLU A 184 -14.80 -1.82 10.02
C GLU A 184 -14.61 -3.01 9.07
N LEU A 185 -13.78 -2.86 8.03
CA LEU A 185 -13.46 -3.95 7.10
C LEU A 185 -12.78 -5.13 7.80
N ALA A 186 -11.82 -4.84 8.70
CA ALA A 186 -11.14 -5.87 9.48
C ALA A 186 -12.11 -6.66 10.38
N ARG A 187 -13.16 -6.04 10.91
CA ARG A 187 -14.19 -6.76 11.71
C ARG A 187 -14.97 -7.79 10.88
N LEU A 188 -15.09 -7.57 9.57
CA LEU A 188 -15.73 -8.52 8.65
C LEU A 188 -14.78 -9.62 8.16
N LEU A 189 -13.49 -9.49 8.43
CA LEU A 189 -12.42 -10.35 7.92
C LEU A 189 -11.63 -10.96 9.08
N PRO A 190 -12.15 -12.02 9.73
CA PRO A 190 -11.55 -12.58 10.95
C PRO A 190 -10.12 -13.11 10.73
N ASP A 191 -9.77 -13.47 9.51
CA ASP A 191 -8.45 -13.99 9.12
C ASP A 191 -7.43 -12.88 8.79
N TYR A 192 -7.78 -11.60 8.96
CA TYR A 192 -6.94 -10.46 8.63
C TYR A 192 -6.76 -9.52 9.82
N GLY A 193 -5.53 -9.04 10.00
CA GLY A 193 -5.17 -8.04 11.01
C GLY A 193 -4.55 -6.79 10.37
N ILE A 194 -4.72 -5.62 11.00
CA ILE A 194 -4.03 -4.40 10.60
C ILE A 194 -2.53 -4.59 10.88
N ALA A 195 -1.71 -4.50 9.84
CA ALA A 195 -0.26 -4.70 9.91
C ALA A 195 0.52 -3.39 9.96
N CYS A 196 0.04 -2.35 9.29
CA CYS A 196 0.70 -1.05 9.22
C CYS A 196 -0.28 0.07 8.91
N GLU A 197 0.04 1.27 9.42
CA GLU A 197 -0.59 2.53 9.07
C GLU A 197 0.48 3.50 8.56
N HIS A 198 0.18 4.22 7.46
CA HIS A 198 1.07 5.22 6.88
C HIS A 198 0.27 6.50 6.56
N GLU A 199 0.19 7.38 7.55
CA GLU A 199 -0.58 8.62 7.50
C GLU A 199 -0.19 9.51 6.31
N HIS A 200 1.12 9.69 6.04
CA HIS A 200 1.61 10.54 4.95
C HIS A 200 1.13 10.10 3.56
N SER A 201 0.88 8.80 3.36
CA SER A 201 0.39 8.27 2.08
C SER A 201 -1.09 7.93 2.11
N ASN A 202 -1.76 8.27 3.22
CA ASN A 202 -3.15 7.96 3.50
C ASN A 202 -3.49 6.48 3.24
N CYS A 203 -2.68 5.60 3.81
CA CYS A 203 -2.70 4.18 3.49
C CYS A 203 -2.63 3.31 4.75
N LEU A 204 -3.37 2.20 4.75
CA LEU A 204 -3.25 1.15 5.75
C LEU A 204 -3.05 -0.20 5.06
N LEU A 205 -2.37 -1.11 5.73
CA LEU A 205 -2.11 -2.46 5.29
C LEU A 205 -2.78 -3.45 6.24
N LEU A 206 -3.58 -4.36 5.70
CA LEU A 206 -3.99 -5.57 6.40
C LEU A 206 -3.18 -6.76 5.91
N ALA A 207 -2.87 -7.69 6.80
CA ALA A 207 -2.18 -8.94 6.48
C ALA A 207 -3.04 -10.13 6.92
N HIS A 208 -3.06 -11.17 6.10
CA HIS A 208 -3.72 -12.42 6.45
C HIS A 208 -2.91 -13.16 7.52
N SER A 209 -3.58 -13.82 8.48
CA SER A 209 -2.94 -14.61 9.55
C SER A 209 -2.03 -15.75 9.05
N LYS A 210 -2.17 -16.21 7.80
CA LYS A 210 -1.24 -17.19 7.19
C LYS A 210 0.15 -16.62 6.95
N VAL A 211 0.29 -15.30 6.90
CA VAL A 211 1.56 -14.62 6.68
C VAL A 211 2.24 -14.47 8.04
N SER A 212 3.24 -15.30 8.31
CA SER A 212 4.11 -15.12 9.47
C SER A 212 5.10 -13.99 9.22
N LEU A 213 5.05 -12.96 10.07
CA LEU A 213 6.11 -11.96 10.12
C LEU A 213 7.39 -12.59 10.71
N PRO A 214 8.57 -12.37 10.10
CA PRO A 214 9.81 -12.78 10.74
C PRO A 214 10.01 -11.96 12.02
N GLY A 215 9.74 -12.56 13.18
CA GLY A 215 10.11 -12.03 14.50
C GLY A 215 9.00 -11.88 15.55
N GLU A 216 7.72 -12.11 15.24
CA GLU A 216 6.63 -12.04 16.24
C GLU A 216 5.74 -13.29 16.16
N GLY A 217 5.46 -13.87 17.34
CA GLY A 217 4.40 -14.86 17.50
C GLY A 217 3.05 -14.24 17.13
N THR A 218 2.07 -15.08 16.85
CA THR A 218 0.74 -14.78 16.27
C THR A 218 -0.16 -13.77 17.00
N ALA A 219 0.35 -12.98 17.95
CA ALA A 219 -0.39 -11.99 18.70
C ALA A 219 0.30 -10.61 18.61
N ALA A 220 -0.40 -9.66 18.01
CA ALA A 220 -0.07 -8.24 17.82
C ALA A 220 0.89 -7.92 16.66
N PHE A 221 0.30 -7.62 15.49
CA PHE A 221 0.97 -6.90 14.42
C PHE A 221 1.22 -5.45 14.87
N SER A 222 2.45 -5.13 15.29
CA SER A 222 2.86 -3.77 15.66
C SER A 222 3.28 -2.96 14.44
N ALA A 223 2.87 -1.68 14.38
CA ALA A 223 3.11 -0.73 13.29
C ALA A 223 4.60 -0.42 12.95
N SER A 224 5.55 -1.12 13.58
CA SER A 224 6.98 -0.84 13.50
C SER A 224 7.71 -1.56 12.36
N ASN A 225 7.06 -2.47 11.61
CA ASN A 225 7.72 -3.34 10.61
C ASN A 225 7.17 -3.22 9.17
N SER A 226 6.65 -2.04 8.81
CA SER A 226 6.07 -1.73 7.49
C SER A 226 6.97 -2.05 6.29
N LEU A 227 8.29 -1.85 6.42
CA LEU A 227 9.27 -2.02 5.35
C LEU A 227 9.64 -3.50 5.10
N LEU A 228 9.57 -4.34 6.15
CA LEU A 228 9.86 -5.77 6.04
C LEU A 228 8.78 -6.52 5.27
N LEU A 229 7.52 -6.12 5.45
CA LEU A 229 6.34 -6.69 4.79
C LEU A 229 6.35 -6.45 3.27
N LEU A 230 6.82 -5.28 2.84
CA LEU A 230 6.85 -4.86 1.44
C LEU A 230 8.15 -5.20 0.70
N GLY A 231 9.11 -5.86 1.37
CA GLY A 231 10.38 -6.26 0.75
C GLY A 231 11.41 -5.14 0.59
N TRP A 232 11.30 -4.05 1.35
CA TRP A 232 12.32 -3.00 1.43
C TRP A 232 13.25 -3.27 2.63
N LYS A 233 14.36 -3.98 2.40
CA LYS A 233 15.52 -3.95 3.31
C LYS A 233 16.67 -3.20 2.63
N SER A 234 17.19 -2.16 3.30
CA SER A 234 18.57 -1.73 3.07
C SER A 234 19.53 -2.76 3.69
N PRO A 235 20.71 -3.04 3.10
CA PRO A 235 21.69 -3.97 3.67
C PRO A 235 22.32 -3.49 4.99
N LEU A 236 22.20 -2.19 5.30
CA LEU A 236 22.61 -1.62 6.57
C LEU A 236 21.41 -1.70 7.52
N GLY A 237 21.48 -2.62 8.49
CA GLY A 237 20.45 -2.90 9.49
C GLY A 237 20.23 -1.77 10.51
N SER A 238 19.92 -0.56 10.05
CA SER A 238 19.39 0.51 10.90
C SER A 238 17.88 0.61 10.69
N LEU A 239 17.11 0.09 11.64
CA LEU A 239 15.74 0.50 11.88
C LEU A 239 15.75 2.03 12.00
N CYS A 240 15.14 2.74 11.05
CA CYS A 240 14.60 4.07 11.35
C CYS A 240 13.27 3.84 12.08
N ALA A 241 13.33 3.17 13.24
CA ALA A 241 12.27 3.27 14.22
C ALA A 241 12.22 4.73 14.68
N ALA A 242 11.04 5.21 15.03
CA ALA A 242 10.78 6.50 15.65
C ALA A 242 11.43 6.65 17.05
N GLN A 243 12.69 6.25 17.18
CA GLN A 243 13.47 6.17 18.42
C GLN A 243 14.63 7.17 18.43
N GLN A 244 14.78 8.01 17.38
CA GLN A 244 15.74 9.12 17.36
C GLN A 244 15.16 10.47 17.81
N CYS A 245 13.92 10.51 18.33
CA CYS A 245 13.35 11.71 18.94
C CYS A 245 13.53 11.77 20.47
N GLN A 246 14.57 11.13 21.02
CA GLN A 246 15.02 11.43 22.38
C GLN A 246 15.97 12.64 22.34
N GLY A 247 15.39 13.85 22.32
CA GLY A 247 16.11 15.07 22.69
C GLY A 247 16.84 15.85 21.60
N HIS A 248 16.64 15.56 20.31
CA HIS A 248 17.17 16.38 19.22
C HIS A 248 16.04 16.99 18.35
N PRO A 249 16.19 18.24 17.87
CA PRO A 249 15.18 18.91 17.07
C PRO A 249 14.99 18.22 15.72
N CYS A 250 13.73 18.04 15.31
CA CYS A 250 13.35 17.49 14.02
C CYS A 250 13.90 18.39 12.88
N PRO A 251 14.69 17.86 11.93
CA PRO A 251 15.30 18.66 10.86
C PRO A 251 14.27 19.21 9.85
N MET A 252 13.00 18.80 9.95
CA MET A 252 11.89 19.26 9.09
C MET A 252 10.98 20.30 9.77
N CYS A 253 11.09 20.53 11.09
CA CYS A 253 10.23 21.47 11.83
C CYS A 253 10.97 22.07 13.05
N PRO A 254 11.69 23.21 12.89
CA PRO A 254 12.42 23.86 13.99
C PRO A 254 11.53 24.49 15.07
N SER A 255 10.22 24.63 14.83
CA SER A 255 9.29 25.44 15.65
C SER A 255 8.19 24.65 16.37
N ALA A 256 8.15 23.32 16.25
CA ALA A 256 7.14 22.50 16.90
C ALA A 256 7.63 21.96 18.26
N THR A 257 6.96 22.36 19.34
CA THR A 257 7.16 21.80 20.68
C THR A 257 6.28 20.57 20.87
N CYS A 258 6.88 19.40 21.08
CA CYS A 258 6.16 18.18 21.46
C CYS A 258 6.03 18.11 22.97
N THR A 259 4.82 18.21 23.52
CA THR A 259 4.55 17.96 24.94
C THR A 259 3.84 16.62 25.12
N PRO A 260 4.29 15.78 26.07
CA PRO A 260 3.59 14.54 26.41
C PRO A 260 2.28 14.86 27.15
N VAL A 261 1.16 14.33 26.67
CA VAL A 261 -0.13 14.41 27.37
C VAL A 261 -0.40 13.05 28.02
N LEU A 262 -0.38 13.01 29.35
CA LEU A 262 -0.79 11.84 30.12
C LEU A 262 -2.33 11.83 30.22
N ASN A 263 -2.97 10.81 29.64
CA ASN A 263 -4.40 10.60 29.84
C ASN A 263 -4.63 9.98 31.24
N PRO A 264 -5.49 10.55 32.10
CA PRO A 264 -5.86 9.89 33.35
C PRO A 264 -6.72 8.65 33.05
N SER A 265 -6.29 7.48 33.53
CA SER A 265 -7.07 6.24 33.50
C SER A 265 -8.28 6.34 34.42
N ARG A 266 -9.48 5.98 33.95
CA ARG A 266 -10.72 6.04 34.72
C ARG A 266 -10.82 5.09 35.93
N ASP A 267 -9.90 4.13 36.09
CA ASP A 267 -10.04 3.06 37.09
C ASP A 267 -8.79 2.82 37.97
N GLY A 268 -7.99 3.85 38.27
CA GLY A 268 -6.95 3.78 39.31
C GLY A 268 -5.77 2.83 39.05
N ALA A 269 -5.59 2.34 37.83
CA ALA A 269 -4.40 1.60 37.42
C ALA A 269 -3.23 2.56 37.07
N PRO A 270 -1.96 2.21 37.34
CA PRO A 270 -0.83 3.02 36.92
C PRO A 270 -0.75 3.10 35.39
N PRO A 271 -0.38 4.26 34.81
CA PRO A 271 -0.32 4.43 33.35
C PRO A 271 0.77 3.52 32.75
N LEU A 272 0.42 2.86 31.64
CA LEU A 272 1.35 2.03 30.88
C LEU A 272 2.44 2.92 30.22
N PRO A 273 3.74 2.54 30.27
CA PRO A 273 4.85 3.37 29.81
C PRO A 273 4.86 3.69 28.30
N TRP A 274 3.96 3.11 27.51
CA TRP A 274 3.80 3.37 26.07
C TRP A 274 2.56 4.20 25.72
N ALA A 275 1.72 4.57 26.69
CA ALA A 275 0.47 5.32 26.48
C ALA A 275 0.67 6.84 26.49
N ALA A 276 1.74 7.35 25.87
CA ALA A 276 1.95 8.77 25.67
C ALA A 276 1.48 9.18 24.27
N HIS A 277 0.36 9.89 24.19
CA HIS A 277 -0.04 10.59 22.98
C HIS A 277 0.74 11.91 22.88
N PHE A 278 1.34 12.17 21.73
CA PHE A 278 2.00 13.43 21.44
C PHE A 278 1.03 14.35 20.69
N HIS A 279 0.74 15.51 21.27
CA HIS A 279 -0.02 16.57 20.61
C HIS A 279 0.97 17.56 19.96
N CYS A 280 0.82 17.79 18.65
CA CYS A 280 1.46 18.93 17.99
C CYS A 280 0.50 20.13 18.02
N SER A 281 0.81 21.14 18.81
CA SER A 281 0.12 22.44 18.80
C SER A 281 0.90 23.44 17.94
N TRP A 282 0.20 24.04 16.97
CA TRP A 282 0.72 25.15 16.18
C TRP A 282 0.41 26.47 16.90
N PRO A 283 1.30 27.49 16.91
CA PRO A 283 0.95 28.80 17.42
C PRO A 283 -0.19 29.40 16.56
N PRO A 284 -1.10 30.20 17.15
CA PRO A 284 -2.15 30.87 16.40
C PRO A 284 -1.53 31.74 15.29
N ALA A 285 -2.10 31.64 14.09
CA ALA A 285 -1.67 32.43 12.94
C ALA A 285 -1.75 33.93 13.28
N ARG A 286 -0.65 34.65 13.05
CA ARG A 286 -0.66 36.13 13.00
C ARG A 286 -1.03 36.59 11.60
#